data_AF-A0A454AQP7-F1
#
_entry.id   AF-A0A454AQP7-F1
#
_cell.length_a   1.000
_cell.length_b   1.000
_cell.length_c   1.000
_cell.angle_alpha   90.00
_cell.angle_beta   90.00
_cell.angle_gamma   90.00
#
_symmetry.space_group_name_H-M   'P 1'
#
loop_
_entity.id
_entity.type
_entity.pdbx_description
1 polymer ?
#
loop_
_entity_poly.entity_id
_entity_poly.type
_entity_poly.pdbx_seq_one_letter_code
_entity_poly.pdbx_strand_id
1 'polypeptide(L)' 'MDVRAILSIILVIISAGILVISMLMSPDSNGFSGALVGSGDLELFKTSKERGFKKVLKWSMVFLGLILLILSIVCWALAK' A
#
# COMPACT_ATOMS: atom_id res chain seq x y z
N MET A 1 -7.04 -30.30 1.87
CA MET A 1 -7.09 -29.00 1.15
C MET A 1 -5.96 -29.00 0.15
N ASP A 2 -6.27 -28.76 -1.11
CA ASP A 2 -5.26 -28.72 -2.16
C ASP A 2 -4.31 -27.54 -1.94
N VAL A 3 -3.02 -27.73 -2.22
CA VAL A 3 -1.98 -26.69 -2.02
C VAL A 3 -2.34 -25.38 -2.75
N ARG A 4 -3.02 -25.49 -3.90
CA ARG A 4 -3.54 -24.36 -4.68
C ARG A 4 -4.65 -23.59 -3.95
N ALA A 5 -5.54 -24.30 -3.26
CA ALA A 5 -6.60 -23.69 -2.45
C ALA A 5 -6.02 -22.94 -1.23
N ILE A 6 -4.98 -23.50 -0.60
CA ILE A 6 -4.29 -22.84 0.52
C ILE A 6 -3.63 -21.53 0.04
N LEU A 7 -2.95 -21.56 -1.10
CA LEU A 7 -2.23 -20.39 -1.64
C LEU A 7 -3.19 -19.27 -2.06
N SER A 8 -4.33 -19.61 -2.67
CA SER A 8 -5.36 -18.63 -3.05
C SER A 8 -6.02 -17.98 -1.83
N ILE A 9 -6.32 -18.74 -0.77
CA ILE A 9 -6.84 -18.19 0.49
C ILE A 9 -5.86 -17.19 1.10
N ILE A 10 -4.56 -17.53 1.12
CA ILE A 10 -3.51 -16.64 1.64
C ILE A 10 -3.45 -15.34 0.81
N LEU A 11 -3.53 -15.43 -0.52
CA LEU A 11 -3.54 -14.25 -1.40
C LEU A 11 -4.72 -13.32 -1.11
N VAL A 12 -5.92 -13.88 -0.91
CA VAL A 12 -7.14 -13.11 -0.62
C VAL A 12 -7.05 -12.40 0.72
N ILE A 13 -6.47 -13.04 1.73
CA ILE A 13 -6.28 -12.42 3.06
C ILE A 13 -5.29 -11.25 2.96
N ILE A 14 -4.18 -11.42 2.24
CA ILE A 14 -3.17 -10.38 2.06
C ILE A 14 -3.76 -9.19 1.28
N SER A 15 -4.53 -9.44 0.22
CA SER A 15 -5.16 -8.37 -0.57
C SER A 15 -6.21 -7.60 0.25
N ALA A 16 -7.00 -8.28 1.07
CA ALA A 16 -7.92 -7.64 2.00
C ALA A 16 -7.19 -6.74 3.02
N GLY A 17 -6.05 -7.20 3.55
CA GLY A 17 -5.20 -6.39 4.43
C GLY A 17 -4.64 -5.13 3.75
N ILE A 18 -4.19 -5.25 2.50
CA ILE A 18 -3.72 -4.12 1.70
C ILE A 18 -4.85 -3.10 1.45
N LEU A 19 -6.08 -3.55 1.21
CA LEU A 19 -7.22 -2.65 1.06
C LEU A 19 -7.44 -1.80 2.31
N VAL A 20 -7.41 -2.40 3.49
CA VAL A 20 -7.57 -1.67 4.76
C VAL A 20 -6.46 -0.63 4.94
N ILE A 21 -5.20 -1.01 4.69
CA ILE A 21 -4.05 -0.10 4.78
C ILE A 21 -4.17 1.04 3.76
N SER A 22 -4.65 0.74 2.54
CA SER A 22 -4.87 1.73 1.50
C SER A 22 -5.90 2.78 1.91
N MET A 23 -6.99 2.35 2.55
CA MET A 23 -8.01 3.28 3.05
C MET A 23 -7.47 4.17 4.17
N LEU A 24 -6.64 3.62 5.07
CA LEU A 24 -5.96 4.38 6.12
C LEU A 24 -4.96 5.42 5.57
N MET A 25 -4.47 5.23 4.34
CA MET A 25 -3.50 6.11 3.70
C MET A 25 -4.15 7.20 2.81
N SER A 26 -5.47 7.12 2.58
CA SER A 26 -6.24 8.09 1.78
C SER A 26 -6.28 9.54 2.32
N PRO A 27 -6.23 9.85 3.63
CA PRO A 27 -6.39 11.24 4.10
C PRO A 27 -5.18 12.15 3.85
N ASP A 28 -4.06 11.65 3.33
CA ASP A 28 -2.82 12.41 3.09
C ASP A 28 -2.63 12.92 1.64
N SER A 29 -3.61 12.74 0.76
CA SER A 29 -3.48 13.17 -0.66
C SER A 29 -3.62 14.69 -0.89
N ASN A 30 -3.51 15.51 0.16
CA ASN A 30 -3.75 16.96 0.11
C ASN A 30 -2.59 17.78 -0.47
N GLY A 31 -1.44 17.17 -0.77
CA GLY A 31 -0.21 17.89 -1.17
C GLY A 31 -0.28 18.63 -2.50
N PHE A 32 -1.06 18.15 -3.48
CA PHE A 32 -1.12 18.77 -4.83
C PHE A 32 -2.37 19.62 -5.05
N SER A 33 -3.53 19.17 -4.56
CA SER A 33 -4.80 19.89 -4.74
C SER A 33 -4.90 21.18 -3.92
N GLY A 34 -4.24 21.26 -2.76
CA GLY A 34 -4.16 22.50 -1.97
C GLY A 34 -3.23 23.54 -2.60
N ALA A 35 -2.16 23.08 -3.25
CA ALA A 35 -1.17 23.95 -3.87
C ALA A 35 -1.69 24.71 -5.10
N LEU A 36 -2.57 24.06 -5.88
CA LEU A 36 -3.19 24.65 -7.06
C LEU A 36 -4.17 25.79 -6.72
N VAL A 37 -4.72 25.80 -5.51
CA VAL A 37 -5.75 26.76 -5.05
C VAL A 37 -5.14 27.90 -4.20
N GLY A 38 -3.81 27.95 -4.06
CA GLY A 38 -3.12 29.07 -3.41
C GLY A 38 -3.15 29.04 -1.88
N SER A 39 -3.18 27.87 -1.25
CA SER A 39 -3.02 27.76 0.20
C SER A 39 -1.58 28.12 0.63
N GLY A 40 -1.42 29.11 1.50
CA GLY A 40 -0.12 29.67 1.92
C GLY A 40 0.78 28.79 2.79
N ASP A 41 0.36 27.57 3.16
CA ASP A 41 1.18 26.59 3.89
C ASP A 41 1.39 25.34 3.03
N LEU A 42 2.32 25.45 2.08
CA LEU A 42 2.64 24.40 1.12
C LEU A 42 3.61 23.40 1.76
N GLU A 43 3.10 22.21 2.10
CA GLU A 43 3.94 21.05 2.46
C GLU A 43 4.91 20.65 1.34
N LEU A 44 4.72 21.14 0.11
CA LEU A 44 5.63 20.95 -1.03
C LEU A 44 7.04 21.57 -0.82
N PHE A 45 7.16 22.58 0.04
CA PHE A 45 8.46 23.22 0.36
C PHE A 45 8.86 23.10 1.84
N LYS A 46 7.96 22.65 2.72
CA LYS A 46 8.39 22.11 4.02
C LYS A 46 9.10 20.79 3.73
N THR A 47 10.36 20.67 4.15
CA THR A 47 11.00 19.35 4.23
C THR A 47 10.32 18.55 5.34
N SER A 48 9.14 18.00 5.03
CA SER A 48 8.38 17.18 5.95
C SER A 48 9.09 15.83 5.97
N LYS A 49 10.04 15.70 6.89
CA LYS A 49 10.65 14.41 7.20
C LYS A 49 9.48 13.51 7.64
N GLU A 50 9.01 12.63 6.75
CA GLU A 50 7.96 11.66 7.07
C GLU A 50 8.37 10.93 8.36
N ARG A 51 7.61 11.15 9.45
CA ARG A 51 7.94 10.68 10.80
C ARG A 51 6.75 9.95 11.39
N GLY A 52 7.04 8.96 12.24
CA GLY A 52 6.05 8.19 12.98
C GLY A 52 5.26 7.21 12.10
N PHE A 53 3.97 7.10 12.39
CA PHE A 53 3.06 6.08 11.86
C PHE A 53 2.89 6.13 10.33
N LYS A 54 2.93 7.33 9.73
CA LYS A 54 2.78 7.54 8.28
C LYS A 54 3.92 6.91 7.47
N LYS A 55 5.16 7.03 7.95
CA LYS A 55 6.31 6.38 7.31
C LYS A 55 6.17 4.86 7.34
N VAL A 56 5.74 4.31 8.48
CA VAL A 56 5.56 2.86 8.64
C VAL A 56 4.45 2.34 7.74
N LEU A 57 3.30 3.03 7.68
CA LEU A 57 2.19 2.68 6.78
C LEU A 57 2.63 2.67 5.31
N LYS A 58 3.33 3.71 4.86
CA LYS A 58 3.83 3.80 3.47
C LYS A 58 4.79 2.66 3.13
N TRP A 59 5.77 2.38 3.98
CA TRP A 59 6.71 1.29 3.76
C TRP A 59 6.05 -0.09 3.88
N SER A 60 5.06 -0.24 4.77
CA SER A 60 4.25 -1.45 4.89
C SER A 60 3.44 -1.71 3.62
N MET A 61 2.81 -0.68 3.05
CA MET A 61 2.05 -0.76 1.79
C MET A 61 2.94 -1.23 0.63
N VAL A 62 4.14 -0.65 0.50
CA VAL A 62 5.12 -1.05 -0.53
C VAL A 62 5.58 -2.49 -0.33
N PHE A 63 5.88 -2.88 0.91
CA PHE A 63 6.35 -4.23 1.24
C PHE A 63 5.28 -5.30 1.00
N LEU A 64 4.04 -5.05 1.45
CA LEU A 64 2.90 -5.94 1.23
C LEU A 64 2.55 -6.07 -0.26
N GLY A 65 2.63 -4.97 -1.01
CA GLY A 65 2.45 -4.99 -2.47
C GLY A 65 3.50 -5.84 -3.17
N LEU A 66 4.78 -5.71 -2.78
CA LEU A 66 5.87 -6.52 -3.34
C LEU A 66 5.69 -8.02 -3.03
N ILE A 67 5.34 -8.35 -1.78
CA ILE A 67 5.04 -9.72 -1.35
C ILE A 67 3.89 -10.30 -2.18
N LEU A 68 2.80 -9.56 -2.36
CA LEU A 68 1.66 -10.00 -3.15
C LEU A 68 2.07 -10.30 -4.59
N LEU A 69 2.90 -9.45 -5.19
CA LEU A 69 3.40 -9.65 -6.55
C LEU A 69 4.21 -10.94 -6.69
N ILE A 70 5.16 -11.17 -5.77
CA ILE A 70 5.98 -12.40 -5.75
C ILE A 70 5.09 -13.64 -5.57
N LEU A 71 4.18 -13.62 -4.59
CA LEU A 71 3.24 -14.72 -4.34
C LEU A 71 2.33 -15.00 -5.53
N SER A 72 1.87 -13.95 -6.23
CA SER A 72 1.05 -14.10 -7.43
C SER A 72 1.82 -14.78 -8.57
N ILE A 73 3.09 -14.43 -8.77
CA ILE A 73 3.94 -15.09 -9.78
C ILE A 73 4.18 -16.54 -9.42
N VAL A 74 4.46 -16.85 -8.15
CA VAL A 74 4.63 -18.23 -7.68
C VAL A 74 3.35 -19.04 -7.85
N CYS A 75 2.20 -18.47 -7.52
CA CYS A 75 0.90 -19.10 -7.74
C CYS A 75 0.66 -19.40 -9.22
N TRP A 76 0.99 -18.45 -10.11
CA TRP A 76 0.88 -18.64 -11.55
C TRP A 76 1.82 -19.72 -12.08
N ALA A 77 3.08 -19.73 -11.63
CA ALA A 77 4.07 -20.72 -12.03
C ALA A 77 3.70 -22.14 -11.57
N LEU A 78 3.13 -22.28 -10.37
CA LEU A 78 2.60 -23.55 -9.83
C LEU A 78 1.26 -23.95 -10.46
N ALA A 79 0.54 -23.02 -11.08
CA ALA A 79 -0.74 -23.28 -11.72
C ALA A 79 -0.57 -23.90 -13.12
N LYS A 80 0.55 -23.60 -13.79
CA LYS A 80 1.03 -24.30 -14.98
C LYS A 80 1.31 -25.78 -14.68
#